data_AF-A0A241VRD9-F1
#
_entry.id   AF-A0A241VRD9-F1
#
_cell.length_a   1.000
_cell.length_b   1.000
_cell.length_c   1.000
_cell.angle_alpha   90.00
_cell.angle_beta   90.00
_cell.angle_gamma   90.00
#
_symmetry.space_group_name_H-M   'P 1'
#
loop_
_entity.id
_entity.type
_entity.pdbx_description
1 polymer ?
#
loop_
_entity_poly.entity_id
_entity_poly.type
_entity_poly.pdbx_seq_one_letter_code
_entity_poly.pdbx_strand_id
1 'polypeptide(L)'
;MINPYFFKWEQIGFPKNLHSILLPKNIKVYMLSSSKSKNDIFLYRDRTEFALSSARDDADVIRLFTQLASKLEQCFIANEIFDFYDSSELHRAHTTKIDGKDMSVYRIRKASIRLYLVLIGDVMILFRLAPKRKDKIDASEKMIIDERVKAIFKYPIESHDFLVRLL
;
A
#
# COMPACT_ATOMS: atom_id res chain seq x y z
N MET A 1 13.95 -12.41 -7.04
CA MET A 1 12.69 -11.76 -7.52
C MET A 1 11.54 -12.26 -6.67
N ILE A 2 10.78 -11.37 -6.03
CA ILE A 2 9.66 -11.72 -5.14
C ILE A 2 8.56 -12.44 -5.95
N ASN A 3 7.94 -13.46 -5.37
CA ASN A 3 6.72 -14.05 -5.92
C ASN A 3 5.51 -13.43 -5.20
N PRO A 4 4.73 -12.56 -5.86
CA PRO A 4 3.70 -11.78 -5.19
C PRO A 4 2.49 -12.62 -4.81
N TYR A 5 1.93 -12.30 -3.65
CA TYR A 5 0.60 -12.70 -3.20
C TYR A 5 -0.15 -11.46 -2.73
N PHE A 6 -1.47 -11.49 -2.82
CA PHE A 6 -2.31 -10.33 -2.50
C PHE A 6 -3.42 -10.74 -1.57
N PHE A 7 -3.51 -10.01 -0.46
CA PHE A 7 -4.60 -10.18 0.51
C PHE A 7 -5.49 -8.96 0.49
N LYS A 8 -6.81 -9.17 0.46
CA LYS A 8 -7.74 -8.05 0.58
C LYS A 8 -7.60 -7.42 1.97
N TRP A 9 -7.53 -6.10 2.01
CA TRP A 9 -7.36 -5.38 3.27
C TRP A 9 -8.49 -5.71 4.28
N GLU A 10 -9.74 -5.78 3.82
CA GLU A 10 -10.92 -6.12 4.65
C GLU A 10 -10.79 -7.48 5.38
N GLN A 11 -10.04 -8.43 4.80
CA GLN A 11 -9.87 -9.79 5.35
C GLN A 11 -8.66 -9.93 6.29
N ILE A 12 -7.80 -8.91 6.33
CA ILE A 12 -6.58 -8.90 7.16
C ILE A 12 -6.82 -8.16 8.47
N GLY A 13 -7.63 -7.10 8.46
CA GLY A 13 -7.87 -6.29 9.66
C GLY A 13 -6.60 -5.58 10.15
N PHE A 14 -5.73 -5.14 9.22
CA PHE A 14 -4.51 -4.39 9.52
C PHE A 14 -4.76 -2.87 9.56
N PRO A 15 -4.12 -2.12 10.48
CA PRO A 15 -3.42 -2.60 11.69
C PRO A 15 -4.41 -3.23 12.70
N LYS A 16 -3.90 -4.10 13.60
CA LYS A 16 -4.66 -4.99 14.53
C LYS A 16 -6.17 -4.70 14.65
N ASN A 17 -6.99 -5.69 14.26
CA ASN A 17 -8.43 -5.77 14.49
C ASN A 17 -9.28 -4.62 13.92
N LEU A 18 -8.85 -3.95 12.85
CA LEU A 18 -9.67 -2.99 12.09
C LEU A 18 -10.77 -3.66 11.25
N HIS A 19 -11.43 -4.68 11.79
CA HIS A 19 -12.46 -5.50 11.12
C HIS A 19 -13.76 -4.73 10.80
N SER A 20 -13.85 -3.47 11.21
CA SER A 20 -15.03 -2.62 11.02
C SER A 20 -14.94 -1.68 9.82
N ILE A 21 -13.83 -1.68 9.07
CA ILE A 21 -13.72 -0.85 7.86
C ILE A 21 -14.53 -1.50 6.73
N LEU A 22 -15.56 -0.81 6.25
CA LEU A 22 -16.33 -1.19 5.08
C LEU A 22 -15.83 -0.38 3.88
N LEU A 23 -15.08 -1.02 2.98
CA LEU A 23 -14.66 -0.38 1.74
C LEU A 23 -15.80 -0.41 0.71
N PRO A 24 -15.92 0.59 -0.18
CA PRO A 24 -16.85 0.51 -1.29
C PRO A 24 -16.61 -0.74 -2.14
N LYS A 25 -17.68 -1.44 -2.54
CA LYS A 25 -17.60 -2.73 -3.27
C LYS A 25 -16.81 -2.65 -4.58
N ASN A 26 -16.83 -1.48 -5.19
CA ASN A 26 -16.18 -1.09 -6.44
C ASN A 26 -14.67 -0.83 -6.29
N ILE A 27 -14.17 -0.56 -5.09
CA ILE A 27 -12.75 -0.28 -4.84
C ILE A 27 -12.10 -1.49 -4.18
N LYS A 28 -11.05 -2.02 -4.81
CA LYS A 28 -10.34 -3.19 -4.30
C LYS A 28 -9.00 -2.76 -3.72
N VAL A 29 -8.83 -2.90 -2.41
CA VAL A 29 -7.56 -2.61 -1.74
C VAL A 29 -6.87 -3.89 -1.30
N TYR A 30 -5.65 -4.09 -1.78
CA TYR A 30 -4.82 -5.25 -1.47
C TYR A 30 -3.54 -4.88 -0.73
N MET A 31 -3.04 -5.83 0.04
CA MET A 31 -1.72 -5.79 0.67
C MET A 31 -0.79 -6.79 -0.02
N LEU A 32 0.40 -6.31 -0.41
CA LEU A 32 1.42 -7.16 -1.02
C LEU A 32 2.05 -8.10 0.03
N SER A 33 2.16 -9.37 -0.32
CA SER A 33 2.85 -10.42 0.44
C SER A 33 3.86 -11.15 -0.42
N SER A 34 4.86 -11.73 0.24
CA SER A 34 5.86 -12.61 -0.40
C SER A 34 5.49 -14.10 -0.35
N SER A 35 4.40 -14.47 0.33
CA SER A 35 3.95 -15.86 0.46
C SER A 35 2.42 -15.96 0.67
N LYS A 36 1.92 -17.20 0.74
CA LYS A 36 0.52 -17.51 1.09
C LYS A 36 0.15 -17.22 2.55
N SER A 37 1.11 -16.84 3.39
CA SER A 37 0.87 -16.54 4.79
C SER A 37 0.56 -15.05 5.00
N LYS A 38 -0.48 -14.75 5.79
CA LYS A 38 -0.80 -13.37 6.21
C LYS A 38 0.36 -12.73 6.98
N ASN A 39 1.16 -13.53 7.67
CA ASN A 39 2.34 -13.06 8.42
C ASN A 39 3.45 -12.51 7.51
N ASP A 40 3.42 -12.84 6.22
CA ASP A 40 4.42 -12.43 5.23
C ASP A 40 4.02 -11.19 4.41
N ILE A 41 2.91 -10.55 4.77
CA ILE A 41 2.52 -9.24 4.23
C ILE A 41 3.63 -8.24 4.57
N PHE A 42 4.09 -7.51 3.55
CA PHE A 42 5.23 -6.60 3.68
C PHE A 42 4.97 -5.50 4.72
N LEU A 43 3.73 -5.03 4.88
CA LEU A 43 3.41 -4.02 5.89
C LEU A 43 3.66 -4.51 7.33
N TYR A 44 3.45 -5.80 7.63
CA TYR A 44 3.84 -6.36 8.93
C TYR A 44 5.35 -6.40 9.09
N ARG A 45 6.06 -6.86 8.05
CA ARG A 45 7.53 -6.94 8.06
C ARG A 45 8.17 -5.57 8.23
N ASP A 46 7.66 -4.56 7.52
CA ASP A 46 8.14 -3.18 7.62
C ASP A 46 7.95 -2.64 9.05
N ARG A 47 6.81 -2.93 9.69
CA ARG A 47 6.59 -2.52 11.08
C ARG A 47 7.61 -3.14 12.04
N THR A 48 7.91 -4.42 11.87
CA THR A 48 8.94 -5.12 12.66
C THR A 48 10.33 -4.56 12.36
N GLU A 49 10.70 -4.42 11.09
CA GLU A 49 11.99 -3.89 10.62
C GLU A 49 12.27 -2.49 11.17
N PHE A 50 11.25 -1.63 11.16
CA PHE A 50 11.38 -0.25 11.63
C PHE A 50 11.13 -0.06 13.13
N ALA A 51 10.86 -1.15 13.87
CA ALA A 51 10.49 -1.12 15.28
C ALA A 51 9.33 -0.14 15.58
N LEU A 52 8.32 -0.12 14.71
CA LEU A 52 7.11 0.69 14.86
C LEU A 52 6.16 0.02 15.88
N SER A 53 6.61 -0.04 17.13
CA SER A 53 5.98 -0.81 18.21
C SER A 53 5.67 0.02 19.46
N SER A 54 5.95 1.33 19.46
CA SER A 54 5.49 2.19 20.56
C SER A 54 3.97 2.42 20.46
N ALA A 55 3.32 2.73 21.59
CA ALA A 55 1.89 3.06 21.60
C ALA A 55 1.55 4.26 20.67
N ARG A 56 2.49 5.19 20.50
CA ARG A 56 2.36 6.32 19.58
C ARG A 56 2.43 5.87 18.12
N ASP A 57 3.38 5.00 17.78
CA ASP A 57 3.48 4.46 16.42
C ASP A 57 2.24 3.66 16.05
N ASP A 58 1.72 2.85 16.98
CA ASP A 58 0.47 2.12 16.81
C ASP A 58 -0.70 3.07 16.51
N ALA A 59 -0.86 4.13 17.32
CA ALA A 59 -1.92 5.12 17.11
C ALA A 59 -1.77 5.85 15.76
N ASP A 60 -0.54 6.16 15.33
CA ASP A 60 -0.28 6.81 14.05
C ASP A 60 -0.59 5.90 12.86
N VAL A 61 -0.26 4.60 12.94
CA VAL A 61 -0.62 3.62 11.91
C VAL A 61 -2.14 3.43 11.88
N ILE A 62 -2.80 3.26 13.04
CA ILE A 62 -4.28 3.16 13.10
C ILE A 62 -4.92 4.38 12.44
N ARG A 63 -4.51 5.59 12.84
CA ARG A 63 -5.05 6.83 12.28
C ARG A 63 -4.84 6.93 10.78
N LEU A 64 -3.68 6.54 10.27
CA LEU A 64 -3.41 6.54 8.83
C LEU A 64 -4.41 5.64 8.08
N PHE A 65 -4.61 4.41 8.56
CA PHE A 65 -5.49 3.43 7.93
C PHE A 65 -6.98 3.79 8.09
N THR A 66 -7.41 4.29 9.25
CA THR A 66 -8.77 4.80 9.45
C THR A 66 -9.09 5.97 8.51
N GLN A 67 -8.14 6.89 8.31
CA GLN A 67 -8.35 8.00 7.37
C GLN A 67 -8.41 7.52 5.93
N LEU A 68 -7.52 6.62 5.53
CA LEU A 68 -7.57 6.02 4.18
C LEU A 68 -8.94 5.37 3.93
N ALA A 69 -9.43 4.58 4.88
CA ALA A 69 -10.76 3.98 4.80
C ALA A 69 -11.87 5.04 4.62
N SER A 70 -11.91 6.03 5.50
CA SER A 70 -12.93 7.09 5.46
C SER A 70 -12.90 7.91 4.17
N LYS A 71 -11.72 8.13 3.57
CA LYS A 71 -11.62 8.80 2.26
C LYS A 71 -12.07 7.88 1.13
N LEU A 72 -11.70 6.61 1.17
CA LEU A 72 -12.14 5.63 0.17
C LEU A 72 -13.66 5.41 0.20
N GLU A 73 -14.31 5.46 1.36
CA GLU A 73 -15.78 5.40 1.49
C GLU A 73 -16.51 6.47 0.65
N GLN A 74 -15.85 7.58 0.33
CA GLN A 74 -16.39 8.68 -0.46
C GLN A 74 -16.12 8.54 -1.96
N CYS A 75 -15.39 7.49 -2.39
CA CYS A 75 -14.94 7.30 -3.75
C CYS A 75 -15.82 6.28 -4.53
N PHE A 76 -16.15 6.60 -5.78
CA PHE A 76 -16.74 5.69 -6.77
C PHE A 76 -15.70 4.95 -7.60
N ILE A 77 -14.47 5.47 -7.69
CA ILE A 77 -13.33 4.78 -8.31
C ILE A 77 -12.06 5.06 -7.50
N ALA A 78 -11.06 4.19 -7.59
CA ALA A 78 -9.88 4.30 -6.72
C ALA A 78 -9.09 5.61 -6.91
N ASN A 79 -9.14 6.20 -8.11
CA ASN A 79 -8.43 7.45 -8.42
C ASN A 79 -9.06 8.69 -7.78
N GLU A 80 -10.34 8.68 -7.39
CA GLU A 80 -10.95 9.83 -6.70
C GLU A 80 -10.33 10.09 -5.32
N ILE A 81 -9.55 9.13 -4.80
CA ILE A 81 -8.82 9.30 -3.54
C ILE A 81 -7.93 10.56 -3.52
N PHE A 82 -7.44 11.01 -4.69
CA PHE A 82 -6.65 12.22 -4.80
C PHE A 82 -7.45 13.50 -4.55
N ASP A 83 -8.77 13.50 -4.76
CA ASP A 83 -9.63 14.67 -4.51
C ASP A 83 -9.88 14.87 -3.01
N PHE A 84 -9.66 13.83 -2.21
CA PHE A 84 -9.89 13.83 -0.77
C PHE A 84 -8.63 14.05 0.07
N TYR A 85 -7.47 14.09 -0.56
CA TYR A 85 -6.18 14.35 0.07
C TYR A 85 -5.54 15.60 -0.52
N ASP A 86 -4.95 16.43 0.33
CA ASP A 86 -4.08 17.49 -0.15
C ASP A 86 -2.82 16.89 -0.77
N SER A 87 -2.22 17.62 -1.73
CA SER A 87 -0.94 17.23 -2.37
C SER A 87 0.24 17.14 -1.39
N SER A 88 0.08 17.62 -0.16
CA SER A 88 1.06 17.45 0.92
C SER A 88 0.94 16.09 1.63
N GLU A 89 -0.24 15.48 1.58
CA GLU A 89 -0.59 14.22 2.25
C GLU A 89 -0.49 13.03 1.28
N LEU A 90 -1.09 13.11 0.08
CA LEU A 90 -0.99 12.09 -0.96
C LEU A 90 -0.36 12.68 -2.22
N HIS A 91 0.81 12.17 -2.58
CA HIS A 91 1.54 12.64 -3.75
C HIS A 91 2.42 11.54 -4.32
N ARG A 92 2.82 11.71 -5.59
CA ARG A 92 3.80 10.84 -6.26
C ARG A 92 5.15 10.93 -5.54
N ALA A 93 5.64 9.79 -5.06
CA ALA A 93 6.87 9.69 -4.31
C ALA A 93 8.04 9.19 -5.17
N HIS A 94 7.75 8.35 -6.16
CA HIS A 94 8.74 7.75 -7.04
C HIS A 94 8.11 7.36 -8.39
N THR A 95 8.94 7.10 -9.39
CA THR A 95 8.54 6.54 -10.68
C THR A 95 9.44 5.36 -10.98
N THR A 96 8.85 4.20 -11.23
CA THR A 96 9.54 2.94 -11.56
C THR A 96 9.25 2.60 -13.02
N LYS A 97 10.22 2.05 -13.73
CA LYS A 97 10.00 1.54 -15.10
C LYS A 97 9.62 0.05 -15.06
N ILE A 98 8.45 -0.28 -15.62
CA ILE A 98 7.92 -1.64 -15.76
C ILE A 98 7.67 -1.89 -17.24
N ASP A 99 8.36 -2.88 -17.82
CA ASP A 99 8.25 -3.24 -19.25
C ASP A 99 8.35 -2.02 -20.20
N GLY A 100 9.27 -1.11 -19.88
CA GLY A 100 9.49 0.11 -20.64
C GLY A 100 8.51 1.25 -20.35
N LYS A 101 7.43 1.02 -19.60
CA LYS A 101 6.44 2.03 -19.20
C LYS A 101 6.74 2.60 -17.82
N ASP A 102 6.50 3.90 -17.67
CA ASP A 102 6.66 4.58 -16.39
C ASP A 102 5.44 4.33 -15.50
N MET A 103 5.68 3.76 -14.32
CA MET A 103 4.68 3.51 -13.30
C MET A 103 4.88 4.45 -12.12
N SER A 104 3.83 5.22 -11.81
CA SER A 104 3.83 6.14 -10.67
C SER A 104 3.64 5.39 -9.36
N VAL A 105 4.53 5.65 -8.41
CA VAL A 105 4.43 5.20 -7.03
C VAL A 105 3.97 6.37 -6.18
N TYR A 106 2.86 6.18 -5.47
CA TYR A 106 2.28 7.18 -4.60
C TYR A 106 2.60 6.90 -3.14
N ARG A 107 2.47 7.94 -2.32
CA ARG A 107 2.71 7.85 -0.88
C ARG A 107 1.73 8.72 -0.11
N ILE A 108 1.05 8.10 0.85
CA ILE A 108 0.30 8.80 1.88
C ILE A 108 1.23 9.12 3.04
N ARG A 109 1.20 10.37 3.49
CA ARG A 109 1.95 10.90 4.63
C ARG A 109 0.98 11.14 5.78
N LYS A 110 1.15 10.43 6.89
CA LYS A 110 0.49 10.78 8.15
C LYS A 110 1.46 10.72 9.32
N ALA A 111 1.55 11.82 10.07
CA ALA A 111 2.52 11.96 11.15
C ALA A 111 3.94 11.60 10.68
N SER A 112 4.64 10.76 11.44
CA SER A 112 5.93 10.17 11.12
C SER A 112 5.82 8.90 10.28
N ILE A 113 4.66 8.54 9.73
CA ILE A 113 4.45 7.32 8.94
C ILE A 113 4.17 7.65 7.46
N ARG A 114 4.76 6.85 6.58
CA ARG A 114 4.66 6.91 5.12
C ARG A 114 4.12 5.57 4.64
N LEU A 115 2.97 5.57 3.99
CA LEU A 115 2.39 4.39 3.33
C LEU A 115 2.55 4.54 1.83
N TYR A 116 3.23 3.58 1.19
CA TYR A 116 3.41 3.56 -0.26
C TYR A 116 2.39 2.64 -0.93
N LEU A 117 1.91 3.11 -2.09
CA LEU A 117 0.89 2.44 -2.87
C LEU A 117 1.07 2.65 -4.37
N VAL A 118 0.46 1.76 -5.15
CA VAL A 118 0.23 1.94 -6.59
C VAL A 118 -1.26 1.79 -6.88
N LEU A 119 -1.73 2.45 -7.94
CA LEU A 119 -3.09 2.35 -8.46
C LEU A 119 -3.05 1.68 -9.84
N ILE A 120 -3.90 0.68 -10.04
CA ILE A 120 -4.02 -0.10 -11.28
C ILE A 120 -5.52 -0.22 -11.60
N GLY A 121 -6.04 0.69 -12.45
CA GLY A 121 -7.49 0.84 -12.60
C GLY A 121 -8.15 1.13 -11.24
N ASP A 122 -9.16 0.35 -10.86
CA ASP A 122 -9.86 0.46 -9.57
C ASP A 122 -9.19 -0.32 -8.42
N VAL A 123 -7.98 -0.80 -8.63
CA VAL A 123 -7.22 -1.57 -7.65
C VAL A 123 -6.14 -0.70 -7.00
N MET A 124 -6.16 -0.63 -5.67
CA MET A 124 -5.09 -0.05 -4.86
C MET A 124 -4.26 -1.15 -4.22
N ILE A 125 -2.94 -1.08 -4.38
CA ILE A 125 -2.02 -2.05 -3.74
C ILE A 125 -1.13 -1.31 -2.75
N LEU A 126 -1.29 -1.63 -1.47
CA LEU A 126 -0.47 -1.16 -0.36
C LEU A 126 0.73 -2.10 -0.19
N PHE A 127 1.96 -1.57 -0.27
CA PHE A 127 3.13 -2.43 -0.35
C PHE A 127 4.32 -2.04 0.54
N ARG A 128 4.33 -0.83 1.13
CA ARG A 128 5.39 -0.46 2.07
C ARG A 128 4.94 0.53 3.13
N LEU A 129 5.31 0.29 4.39
CA LEU A 129 5.33 1.29 5.44
C LEU A 129 6.76 1.77 5.67
N ALA A 130 6.94 3.05 5.97
CA ALA A 130 8.23 3.59 6.38
C ALA A 130 8.06 4.74 7.39
N PRO A 131 8.94 4.85 8.40
CA PRO A 131 9.00 6.04 9.25
C PRO A 131 9.57 7.25 8.50
N LYS A 132 9.25 8.46 8.95
CA LYS A 132 9.89 9.72 8.54
C LYS A 132 11.27 9.78 9.18
N ARG A 133 12.25 9.10 8.58
CA ARG A 133 13.67 9.18 8.98
C ARG A 133 14.44 10.25 8.21
N LYS A 134 14.02 10.54 6.96
CA LYS A 134 14.64 11.53 6.06
C LYS A 134 13.57 12.14 5.14
N ASP A 135 13.84 13.33 4.61
CA ASP A 135 12.89 14.02 3.70
C ASP A 135 12.89 13.43 2.28
N LYS A 136 14.02 12.86 1.85
CA LYS A 136 14.22 12.26 0.52
C LYS A 136 14.36 10.75 0.61
N ILE A 137 13.84 10.06 -0.41
CA ILE A 137 14.00 8.62 -0.60
C ILE A 137 15.43 8.35 -1.05
N ASP A 138 16.19 7.58 -0.26
CA ASP A 138 17.57 7.22 -0.60
C ASP A 138 17.65 6.02 -1.56
N ALA A 139 18.88 5.66 -1.99
CA ALA A 139 19.08 4.66 -3.02
C ALA A 139 18.60 3.25 -2.59
N SER A 140 18.80 2.87 -1.33
CA SER A 140 18.34 1.57 -0.83
C SER A 140 16.82 1.54 -0.70
N GLU A 141 16.19 2.63 -0.24
CA GLU A 141 14.73 2.74 -0.22
C GLU A 141 14.13 2.66 -1.63
N LYS A 142 14.74 3.33 -2.63
CA LYS A 142 14.32 3.23 -4.04
C LYS A 142 14.40 1.80 -4.53
N MET A 143 15.51 1.10 -4.26
CA MET A 143 15.70 -0.29 -4.67
C MET A 143 14.58 -1.19 -4.11
N ILE A 144 14.24 -1.05 -2.83
CA ILE A 144 13.17 -1.86 -2.24
C ILE A 144 11.80 -1.51 -2.82
N ILE A 145 11.53 -0.22 -3.07
CA ILE A 145 10.30 0.22 -3.75
C ILE A 145 10.23 -0.41 -5.15
N ASP A 146 11.30 -0.29 -5.94
CA ASP A 146 11.38 -0.85 -7.29
C ASP A 146 11.17 -2.36 -7.29
N GLU A 147 11.80 -3.10 -6.37
CA GLU A 147 11.63 -4.55 -6.27
C GLU A 147 10.19 -4.96 -5.96
N ARG A 148 9.54 -4.26 -5.03
CA ARG A 148 8.14 -4.54 -4.67
C ARG A 148 7.18 -4.15 -5.79
N VAL A 149 7.41 -3.02 -6.47
CA VAL A 149 6.60 -2.61 -7.63
C VAL A 149 6.81 -3.61 -8.77
N LYS A 150 8.04 -3.99 -9.11
CA LYS A 150 8.29 -5.06 -10.10
C LYS A 150 7.60 -6.37 -9.73
N ALA A 151 7.56 -6.72 -8.46
CA ALA A 151 6.82 -7.88 -7.99
C ALA A 151 5.32 -7.76 -8.22
N ILE A 152 4.73 -6.58 -7.96
CA ILE A 152 3.32 -6.32 -8.23
C ILE A 152 3.00 -6.61 -9.69
N PHE A 153 3.77 -6.03 -10.62
CA PHE A 153 3.55 -6.16 -12.06
C PHE A 153 4.16 -7.42 -12.69
N LYS A 154 4.56 -8.42 -11.90
CA LYS A 154 5.21 -9.64 -12.41
C LYS A 154 4.30 -10.45 -13.35
N TYR A 155 2.99 -10.38 -13.17
CA TYR A 155 2.00 -11.09 -13.99
C TYR A 155 1.08 -10.09 -14.71
N PRO A 156 0.54 -10.43 -15.90
CA PRO A 156 -0.24 -9.49 -16.72
C PRO A 156 -1.51 -8.96 -16.05
N ILE A 157 -1.88 -7.71 -16.36
CA ILE A 157 -3.01 -6.94 -15.77
C ILE A 157 -4.34 -7.14 -16.52
N GLU A 158 -4.31 -7.58 -17.78
CA GLU A 158 -5.41 -7.35 -18.74
C GLU A 158 -6.72 -8.11 -18.47
N SER A 159 -6.69 -9.14 -17.65
CA SER A 159 -7.89 -9.78 -17.14
C SER A 159 -8.00 -9.48 -15.65
N HIS A 160 -9.20 -9.61 -15.09
CA HIS A 160 -9.39 -9.61 -13.63
C HIS A 160 -8.60 -10.75 -12.92
N ASP A 161 -7.69 -11.45 -13.62
CA ASP A 161 -6.79 -12.50 -13.19
C ASP A 161 -5.44 -12.02 -12.65
N PHE A 162 -5.25 -10.72 -12.33
CA PHE A 162 -4.12 -10.28 -11.47
C PHE A 162 -4.09 -11.00 -10.10
N LEU A 163 -5.13 -11.79 -9.87
CA LEU A 163 -5.56 -12.59 -8.76
C LEU A 163 -5.25 -14.09 -8.93
N VAL A 164 -4.24 -14.50 -9.74
CA VAL A 164 -3.81 -15.92 -9.83
C VAL A 164 -3.49 -16.52 -8.44
N ARG A 165 -3.27 -15.69 -7.41
CA ARG A 165 -3.15 -16.12 -6.00
C ARG A 165 -3.87 -15.18 -5.03
N LEU A 166 -5.14 -14.88 -5.29
CA LEU A 166 -6.04 -14.42 -4.23
C LEU A 166 -6.14 -15.50 -3.14
N LEU A 167 -5.94 -15.08 -1.89
CA LEU A 167 -6.14 -15.89 -0.70
C LEU A 167 -7.08 -15.18 0.26
#